data_AF-A0A1C6DTC2-F1
#
_entry.id   AF-A0A1C6DTC2-F1
#
_cell.length_a   1.000
_cell.length_b   1.000
_cell.length_c   1.000
_cell.angle_alpha   90.00
_cell.angle_beta   90.00
_cell.angle_gamma   90.00
#
_symmetry.space_group_name_H-M   'P 1'
#
loop_
_entity.id
_entity.type
_entity.pdbx_description
1 polymer ?
#
loop_
_entity_poly.entity_id
_entity_poly.type
_entity_poly.pdbx_seq_one_letter_code
_entity_poly.pdbx_strand_id
1 'polypeptide(L)'
;MQINNNLSTGMISLKLEFIQSISFEAQGILSQMVNLPNCDHITIKQFHNKFPAGNITELKKAFKELENKGYIYRDSKGAYVVNKKSLVRKMHWIEPNNRKDVFNASN
;
A
#
# COMPACT_ATOMS: atom_id res chain seq x y z
N MET A 1 5.41 32.00 7.75
CA MET A 1 4.65 30.85 7.22
C MET A 1 4.43 29.89 8.38
N GLN A 2 3.23 29.89 8.98
CA GLN A 2 2.88 28.91 10.02
C GLN A 2 2.47 27.63 9.30
N ILE A 3 3.25 26.56 9.48
CA ILE A 3 2.87 25.23 9.03
C ILE A 3 1.87 24.72 10.05
N ASN A 4 0.60 24.60 9.65
CA ASN A 4 -0.42 23.95 10.47
C ASN A 4 -0.03 22.48 10.64
N ASN A 5 0.44 22.12 11.84
CA ASN A 5 0.82 20.76 12.24
C ASN A 5 -0.39 19.85 12.48
N ASN A 6 -1.54 20.11 11.85
CA ASN A 6 -2.65 19.17 11.83
C ASN A 6 -2.29 18.04 10.86
N LEU A 7 -1.39 17.15 11.30
CA LEU A 7 -1.18 15.83 10.70
C LEU A 7 -2.47 15.05 10.87
N SER A 8 -3.43 15.25 9.97
CA SER A 8 -4.63 14.41 9.89
C SER A 8 -4.19 12.97 9.64
N THR A 9 -4.50 12.06 10.56
CA THR A 9 -4.14 10.64 10.48
C THR A 9 -5.11 9.88 9.58
N GLY A 10 -5.02 10.07 8.26
CA GLY A 10 -5.78 9.30 7.26
C GLY A 10 -4.99 8.16 6.65
N MET A 11 -5.68 7.38 5.82
CA MET A 11 -5.12 6.20 5.16
C MET A 11 -4.99 6.47 3.66
N ILE A 12 -3.90 6.03 3.06
CA ILE A 12 -3.73 6.02 1.61
C ILE A 12 -4.25 4.68 1.08
N SER A 13 -5.18 4.73 0.13
CA SER A 13 -5.70 3.54 -0.55
C SER A 13 -5.46 3.61 -2.06
N LEU A 14 -5.39 2.45 -2.71
CA LEU A 14 -5.34 2.35 -4.17
C LEU A 14 -6.68 2.75 -4.76
N LYS A 15 -6.69 3.52 -5.85
CA LYS A 15 -7.92 3.77 -6.61
C LYS A 15 -8.44 2.44 -7.18
N LEU A 16 -9.77 2.26 -7.15
CA LEU A 16 -10.47 1.03 -7.54
C LEU A 16 -10.07 0.52 -8.94
N GLU A 17 -9.83 1.42 -9.89
CA GLU A 17 -9.39 1.09 -11.25
C GLU A 17 -8.02 0.36 -11.32
N PHE A 18 -7.17 0.53 -10.30
CA PHE A 18 -5.88 -0.19 -10.20
C PHE A 18 -5.99 -1.48 -9.37
N ILE A 19 -7.01 -1.60 -8.53
CA ILE A 19 -7.25 -2.77 -7.67
C ILE A 19 -7.48 -4.02 -8.53
N GLN A 20 -8.20 -3.92 -9.64
CA GLN A 20 -8.45 -5.05 -10.54
C GLN A 20 -7.19 -5.56 -11.28
N SER A 21 -6.07 -4.82 -11.23
CA SER A 21 -4.85 -5.13 -11.99
C SER A 21 -3.82 -5.96 -11.22
N ILE A 22 -4.05 -6.20 -9.93
CA ILE A 22 -3.16 -6.95 -9.03
C ILE A 22 -3.91 -7.88 -8.07
N SER A 23 -3.27 -8.97 -7.65
CA SER A 23 -3.82 -9.95 -6.68
C SER A 23 -4.19 -9.33 -5.33
N PHE A 24 -5.10 -9.98 -4.60
CA PHE A 24 -5.55 -9.52 -3.28
C PHE A 24 -4.39 -9.46 -2.27
N GLU A 25 -3.50 -10.46 -2.30
CA GLU A 25 -2.29 -10.48 -1.50
C GLU A 25 -1.37 -9.30 -1.83
N ALA A 26 -1.18 -9.00 -3.12
CA ALA A 26 -0.38 -7.85 -3.56
C ALA A 26 -1.00 -6.51 -3.13
N GLN A 27 -2.33 -6.38 -3.15
CA GLN A 27 -3.03 -5.18 -2.64
C GLN A 27 -2.78 -5.01 -1.15
N GLY A 28 -2.91 -6.07 -0.37
CA GLY A 28 -2.66 -6.05 1.07
C GLY A 28 -1.22 -5.64 1.39
N ILE A 29 -0.24 -6.24 0.72
CA ILE A 29 1.18 -5.89 0.88
C ILE A 29 1.43 -4.43 0.53
N LEU A 30 0.95 -3.98 -0.63
CA LEU A 30 1.17 -2.61 -1.10
C LEU A 30 0.55 -1.58 -0.16
N SER A 31 -0.65 -1.85 0.35
CA SER A 31 -1.31 -1.01 1.36
C SER A 31 -0.47 -0.91 2.65
N GLN A 32 0.04 -2.03 3.16
CA GLN A 32 0.90 -2.04 4.35
C GLN A 32 2.20 -1.27 4.12
N MET A 33 2.84 -1.44 2.95
CA MET A 33 4.09 -0.76 2.62
C MET A 33 3.94 0.75 2.51
N VAL A 34 2.79 1.22 1.99
CA VAL A 34 2.54 2.65 1.76
C VAL A 34 2.11 3.36 3.05
N ASN A 35 1.31 2.70 3.88
CA ASN A 35 0.74 3.32 5.07
C ASN A 35 1.66 3.23 6.30
N LEU A 36 2.62 2.30 6.32
CA LEU A 36 3.54 2.12 7.45
C LEU A 36 4.96 2.56 7.06
N PRO A 37 5.50 3.63 7.69
CA PRO A 37 6.83 4.16 7.34
C PRO A 37 7.96 3.13 7.41
N ASN A 38 7.89 2.17 8.35
CA ASN A 38 8.88 1.11 8.50
C ASN A 38 8.70 -0.07 7.52
N CYS A 39 7.70 -0.02 6.65
CA CYS A 39 7.51 -0.96 5.56
C CYS A 39 7.85 -0.36 4.18
N ASP A 40 8.22 0.93 4.12
CA ASP A 40 8.57 1.63 2.88
C ASP A 40 9.83 1.05 2.20
N HIS A 41 10.72 0.46 3.01
CA HIS A 41 11.93 -0.26 2.60
C HIS A 41 12.08 -1.52 3.44
N ILE A 42 11.81 -2.70 2.86
CA ILE A 42 11.70 -3.94 3.64
C ILE A 42 12.06 -5.19 2.81
N THR A 43 12.69 -6.16 3.46
CA THR A 43 12.86 -7.50 2.87
C THR A 43 11.62 -8.36 3.09
N ILE A 44 11.41 -9.38 2.24
CA ILE A 44 10.31 -10.35 2.42
C ILE A 44 10.35 -11.00 3.81
N LYS A 45 11.55 -11.33 4.32
CA LYS A 45 11.72 -11.93 5.64
C LYS A 45 11.28 -10.98 6.77
N GLN A 46 11.71 -9.71 6.72
CA GLN A 46 11.29 -8.71 7.69
C GLN A 46 9.77 -8.46 7.62
N PHE A 47 9.21 -8.41 6.41
CA PHE A 47 7.77 -8.25 6.22
C PHE A 47 7.00 -9.43 6.82
N HIS A 48 7.42 -10.66 6.53
CA HIS A 48 6.79 -11.88 7.06
C HIS A 48 6.87 -11.95 8.59
N ASN A 49 8.00 -11.58 9.19
CA ASN A 49 8.14 -11.52 10.65
C ASN A 49 7.18 -10.50 11.28
N LYS A 50 6.91 -9.39 10.59
CA LYS A 50 6.00 -8.35 11.08
C LYS A 50 4.53 -8.71 10.88
N PHE A 51 4.22 -9.45 9.81
CA PHE A 51 2.89 -9.90 9.44
C PHE A 51 2.88 -11.41 9.20
N PRO A 52 2.89 -12.23 10.26
CA PRO A 52 3.09 -13.68 10.15
C PRO A 52 1.89 -14.45 9.60
N ALA A 53 0.77 -13.78 9.30
CA ALA A 53 -0.50 -14.40 8.91
C ALA A 53 -0.51 -15.04 7.50
N GLY A 54 0.60 -14.99 6.74
CA GLY A 54 0.65 -15.43 5.34
C GLY A 54 1.67 -16.53 5.05
N ASN A 55 1.41 -17.30 3.99
CA ASN A 55 2.37 -18.24 3.42
C ASN A 55 3.52 -17.47 2.73
N ILE A 56 4.76 -17.76 3.11
CA ILE A 56 5.94 -17.08 2.55
C ILE A 56 6.09 -17.25 1.03
N THR A 57 5.55 -18.34 0.47
CA THR A 57 5.56 -18.60 -0.97
C THR A 57 4.61 -17.66 -1.72
N GLU A 58 3.42 -17.44 -1.18
CA GLU A 58 2.45 -16.48 -1.73
C GLU A 58 2.96 -15.05 -1.59
N LEU A 59 3.58 -14.74 -0.44
CA LEU A 59 4.24 -13.47 -0.21
C LEU A 59 5.29 -13.19 -1.30
N LYS A 60 6.16 -14.15 -1.61
CA LYS A 60 7.16 -14.02 -2.68
C LYS A 60 6.53 -13.76 -4.06
N LYS A 61 5.43 -14.46 -4.39
CA LYS A 61 4.70 -14.26 -5.66
C LYS A 61 4.12 -12.85 -5.75
N ALA A 62 3.47 -12.38 -4.68
CA ALA A 62 2.87 -11.06 -4.63
C ALA A 62 3.93 -9.93 -4.70
N PHE A 63 5.06 -10.06 -4.00
CA PHE A 63 6.18 -9.12 -4.15
C PHE A 63 6.73 -9.10 -5.58
N LYS A 64 6.83 -10.25 -6.24
CA LYS A 64 7.29 -10.31 -7.64
C LYS A 64 6.31 -9.67 -8.61
N GLU A 65 5.01 -9.86 -8.37
CA GLU A 65 3.95 -9.20 -9.14
C GLU A 65 4.04 -7.68 -9.02
N LEU A 66 4.15 -7.15 -7.79
CA LEU A 66 4.28 -5.72 -7.53
C LEU A 66 5.54 -5.12 -8.19
N GLU A 67 6.65 -5.86 -8.17
CA GLU A 67 7.90 -5.48 -8.85
C GLU A 67 7.70 -5.41 -10.36
N ASN A 68 7.12 -6.44 -10.98
CA ASN A 68 6.88 -6.49 -12.42
C ASN A 68 5.93 -5.39 -12.89
N LYS A 69 4.97 -4.98 -12.05
CA LYS A 69 4.02 -3.88 -12.32
C LYS A 69 4.62 -2.49 -12.01
N GLY A 70 5.84 -2.42 -11.49
CA GLY A 70 6.55 -1.18 -11.19
C GLY A 70 6.00 -0.41 -9.98
N TYR A 71 5.28 -1.09 -9.08
CA TYR A 71 4.78 -0.50 -7.83
C TYR A 71 5.84 -0.48 -6.73
N ILE A 72 6.75 -1.45 -6.78
CA ILE A 72 7.92 -1.51 -5.93
C ILE A 72 9.14 -1.81 -6.79
N TYR A 73 10.34 -1.54 -6.29
CA TYR A 73 11.59 -1.96 -6.91
C TYR A 73 12.47 -2.63 -5.88
N ARG A 74 13.31 -3.57 -6.34
CA ARG A 74 14.28 -4.25 -5.49
C ARG A 74 15.61 -3.49 -5.53
N ASP A 75 16.18 -3.24 -4.36
CA ASP A 75 17.51 -2.64 -4.23
C ASP A 75 18.63 -3.69 -4.40
N SER A 76 19.88 -3.22 -4.41
CA SER A 76 21.06 -4.08 -4.52
C SER A 76 21.27 -5.04 -3.34
N LYS A 77 20.60 -4.80 -2.21
CA LYS A 77 20.65 -5.63 -0.99
C LYS A 77 19.50 -6.64 -0.92
N GLY A 78 18.61 -6.66 -1.91
CA GLY A 78 17.46 -7.55 -1.98
C GLY A 78 16.23 -7.09 -1.18
N ALA A 79 16.25 -5.86 -0.64
CA ALA A 79 15.07 -5.26 -0.03
C ALA A 79 14.20 -4.58 -1.10
N TYR A 80 12.91 -4.46 -0.80
CA TYR A 80 11.94 -3.82 -1.67
C TYR A 80 11.60 -2.43 -1.17
N VAL A 81 11.49 -1.49 -2.10
CA VAL A 81 11.15 -0.09 -1.83
C VAL A 81 9.91 0.30 -2.61
N VAL A 82 9.02 1.07 -1.99
CA VAL A 82 7.81 1.60 -2.62
C VAL A 82 8.17 2.61 -3.72
N ASN A 83 7.64 2.40 -4.93
CA ASN A 83 7.74 3.38 -6.00
C ASN A 83 6.72 4.51 -5.83
N LYS A 84 6.98 5.43 -4.90
CA LYS A 84 6.09 6.56 -4.58
C LYS A 84 5.73 7.39 -5.80
N LYS A 85 6.67 7.58 -6.74
CA LYS A 85 6.44 8.33 -7.99
C LYS A 85 5.37 7.67 -8.87
N SER A 86 5.38 6.35 -8.97
CA SER A 86 4.36 5.57 -9.69
C SER A 86 3.00 5.58 -8.98
N LEU A 87 3.01 5.64 -7.65
CA LEU A 87 1.82 5.42 -6.82
C LEU A 87 1.02 6.67 -6.49
N VAL A 88 1.64 7.84 -6.35
CA VAL A 88 0.94 9.09 -5.98
C VAL A 88 -0.24 9.41 -6.94
N ARG A 89 -0.14 9.04 -8.22
CA ARG A 89 -1.24 9.23 -9.19
C ARG A 89 -2.34 8.17 -9.13
N LYS A 90 -2.02 7.01 -8.55
CA LYS A 90 -2.84 5.80 -8.49
C LYS A 90 -3.50 5.60 -7.12
N MET A 91 -3.25 6.49 -6.18
CA MET A 91 -3.74 6.44 -4.82
C MET A 91 -4.70 7.59 -4.53
N HIS A 92 -5.54 7.40 -3.52
CA HIS A 92 -6.39 8.44 -2.96
C HIS A 92 -6.25 8.44 -1.44
N TRP A 93 -6.38 9.63 -0.87
CA TRP A 93 -6.43 9.82 0.58
C TRP A 93 -7.84 9.52 1.07
N ILE A 94 -7.93 8.64 2.07
CA ILE A 94 -9.15 8.39 2.82
C ILE A 94 -9.10 9.26 4.06
N GLU A 95 -9.95 10.29 4.06
CA GLU A 95 -10.06 11.22 5.17
C GLU A 95 -10.81 10.56 6.34
N PRO A 96 -10.24 10.55 7.56
CA PRO A 96 -10.83 9.84 8.72
C PRO A 96 -12.24 10.30 9.07
N ASN A 97 -12.52 11.58 8.83
CA ASN A 97 -13.73 12.26 9.28
C ASN A 97 -14.79 12.42 8.18
N ASN A 98 -14.55 11.90 6.98
CA ASN A 98 -15.53 11.98 5.89
C ASN A 98 -16.44 10.74 5.86
N ARG A 99 -16.97 10.33 7.03
CA ARG A 99 -18.16 9.48 7.12
C ARG A 99 -19.40 10.28 6.69
N LYS A 100 -19.42 10.71 5.42
CA LYS A 100 -20.65 11.02 4.71
C LYS A 100 -20.97 9.88 3.74
N ASP A 101 -20.82 8.64 4.21
CA ASP A 101 -21.61 7.54 3.72
C ASP A 101 -23.04 7.72 4.26
N VAL A 102 -23.75 8.72 3.73
CA VAL A 102 -25.20 8.59 3.64
C VAL A 102 -25.38 7.59 2.50
N PHE A 103 -25.58 6.33 2.89
CA PHE A 103 -26.25 5.32 2.09
C PHE A 103 -27.48 5.95 1.42
N ASN A 104 -27.33 6.44 0.19
CA ASN A 104 -28.47 6.56 -0.71
C ASN A 104 -28.70 5.16 -1.28
N ALA A 105 -29.27 4.29 -0.45
CA ALA A 105 -30.05 3.16 -0.94
C ALA A 105 -31.14 3.77 -1.83
N SER A 106 -30.92 3.67 -3.14
CA SER A 106 -31.81 4.22 -4.15
C SER A 106 -32.93 3.22 -4.38
N ASN A 107 -34.15 3.63 -3.99
CA ASN A 107 -35.49 3.12 -4.32
C ASN A 107 -35.79 1.63 -4.14
#